data_AF-A0A519P7S6-F1
#
_entry.id   AF-A0A519P7S6-F1
#
_cell.length_a   1.000
_cell.length_b   1.000
_cell.length_c   1.000
_cell.angle_alpha   90.00
_cell.angle_beta   90.00
_cell.angle_gamma   90.00
#
_symmetry.space_group_name_H-M   'P 1'
#
loop_
_entity.id
_entity.type
_entity.pdbx_description
1 polymer ?
#
loop_
_entity_poly.entity_id
_entity_poly.type
_entity_poly.pdbx_seq_one_letter_code
_entity_poly.pdbx_strand_id
1 'polypeptide(L)'
;PWPRPDLLHKARRLKFGGESAAGRAYDDALARARVAQAFGRLIRRADDKGVFVMLDAACPTRLFAGLPPGAEVQRMTLVEAIELTGGFLQT
;
A
#
# COMPACT_ATOMS: atom_id res chain seq x y z
N PRO A 1 0.94 3.76 -4.67
CA PRO A 1 -0.35 4.29 -5.21
C PRO A 1 -0.50 5.81 -4.98
N TRP A 2 0.52 6.55 -5.41
CA TRP A 2 0.66 7.98 -5.12
C TRP A 2 -0.50 8.82 -5.71
N PRO A 3 -0.88 9.92 -5.05
CA PRO A 3 -1.85 10.86 -5.61
C PRO A 3 -1.30 11.51 -6.88
N ARG A 4 -2.18 11.86 -7.83
CA ARG A 4 -1.77 12.62 -9.01
C ARG A 4 -1.49 14.07 -8.61
N PRO A 5 -0.41 14.70 -9.14
CA PRO A 5 0.00 16.06 -8.76
C PRO A 5 -0.82 17.14 -9.50
N ASP A 6 -2.15 17.12 -9.37
CA ASP A 6 -3.03 18.13 -9.98
C ASP A 6 -3.15 19.42 -9.13
N LEU A 7 -3.82 20.45 -9.67
CA LEU A 7 -4.02 21.74 -8.99
C LEU A 7 -4.76 21.58 -7.65
N LEU A 8 -5.80 20.75 -7.62
CA LEU A 8 -6.57 20.50 -6.40
C LEU A 8 -5.72 19.77 -5.35
N HIS A 9 -4.90 18.83 -5.78
CA HIS A 9 -3.96 18.11 -4.93
C HIS A 9 -2.89 19.05 -4.38
N LYS A 10 -2.32 19.95 -5.20
CA LYS A 10 -1.38 20.98 -4.73
C LYS A 10 -2.03 21.89 -3.69
N ALA A 11 -3.27 22.35 -3.92
CA ALA A 11 -4.02 23.15 -2.96
C ALA A 11 -4.28 22.39 -1.64
N ARG A 12 -4.63 21.09 -1.72
CA ARG A 12 -4.82 20.22 -0.55
C ARG A 12 -3.52 19.97 0.20
N ARG A 13 -2.41 19.75 -0.51
CA ARG A 13 -1.08 19.61 0.11
C ARG A 13 -0.69 20.86 0.90
N LEU A 14 -0.90 22.05 0.34
CA LEU A 14 -0.66 23.31 1.06
C LEU A 14 -1.58 23.44 2.29
N LYS A 15 -2.88 23.14 2.15
CA LYS A 15 -3.86 23.28 3.22
C LYS A 15 -3.67 22.28 4.37
N PHE A 16 -3.39 21.02 4.07
CA PHE A 16 -3.32 19.93 5.06
C PHE A 16 -1.89 19.56 5.46
N GLY A 17 -0.89 19.95 4.67
CA GLY A 17 0.52 19.64 4.90
C GLY A 17 1.45 20.86 4.90
N GLY A 18 0.97 22.08 4.71
CA GLY A 18 1.84 23.27 4.67
C GLY A 18 2.85 23.28 3.52
N GLU A 19 3.78 24.25 3.53
CA GLU A 19 4.77 24.47 2.47
C GLU A 19 6.03 23.56 2.57
N SER A 20 6.23 22.86 3.69
CA SER A 20 7.45 22.11 4.00
C SER A 20 7.25 20.57 3.97
N ALA A 21 8.13 19.81 4.63
CA ALA A 21 8.10 18.35 4.77
C ALA A 21 6.72 17.77 5.16
N ALA A 22 5.83 18.57 5.75
CA ALA A 22 4.47 18.15 6.08
C ALA A 22 3.57 17.94 4.82
N GLY A 23 3.90 18.51 3.66
CA GLY A 23 3.22 18.19 2.39
C GLY A 23 3.42 16.73 1.97
N ARG A 24 4.51 16.10 2.41
CA ARG A 24 4.78 14.66 2.21
C ARG A 24 3.91 13.79 3.12
N ALA A 25 3.60 14.26 4.32
CA ALA A 25 2.76 13.52 5.27
C ALA A 25 1.33 13.32 4.74
N TYR A 26 0.79 14.32 4.04
CA TYR A 26 -0.51 14.22 3.37
C TYR A 26 -0.49 13.16 2.24
N ASP A 27 0.56 13.15 1.43
CA ASP A 27 0.71 12.18 0.33
C ASP A 27 0.86 10.76 0.86
N ASP A 28 1.67 10.58 1.91
CA ASP A 28 1.86 9.30 2.58
C ASP A 28 0.54 8.83 3.24
N ALA A 29 -0.25 9.73 3.85
CA ALA A 29 -1.54 9.39 4.42
C ALA A 29 -2.53 8.90 3.36
N LEU A 30 -2.62 9.59 2.21
CA LEU A 30 -3.44 9.14 1.09
C LEU A 30 -2.97 7.80 0.52
N ALA A 31 -1.66 7.62 0.37
CA ALA A 31 -1.10 6.38 -0.15
C ALA A 31 -1.37 5.22 0.81
N ARG A 32 -1.20 5.39 2.13
CA ARG A 32 -1.56 4.39 3.15
C ARG A 32 -3.04 4.03 3.11
N ALA A 33 -3.93 5.03 3.02
CA ALA A 33 -5.37 4.78 2.94
C ALA A 33 -5.75 3.94 1.71
N ARG A 34 -5.08 4.20 0.57
CA ARG A 34 -5.26 3.40 -0.65
C ARG A 34 -4.74 1.97 -0.51
N VAL A 35 -3.58 1.79 0.13
CA VAL A 35 -3.03 0.44 0.42
C VAL A 35 -3.97 -0.33 1.35
N ALA A 36 -4.41 0.29 2.44
CA ALA A 36 -5.37 -0.30 3.38
C ALA A 36 -6.66 -0.72 2.68
N GLN A 37 -7.19 0.13 1.81
CA GLN A 37 -8.41 -0.16 1.06
C GLN A 37 -8.21 -1.29 0.05
N ALA A 38 -7.07 -1.34 -0.65
CA ALA A 38 -6.75 -2.42 -1.58
C ALA A 38 -6.60 -3.76 -0.83
N PHE A 39 -5.92 -3.75 0.32
CA PHE A 39 -5.78 -4.92 1.18
C PHE A 39 -7.14 -5.39 1.71
N GLY A 40 -7.99 -4.47 2.19
CA GLY A 40 -9.33 -4.80 2.68
C GLY A 40 -10.28 -5.38 1.63
N ARG A 41 -9.93 -5.33 0.34
CA ARG A 41 -10.67 -6.06 -0.70
C ARG A 41 -10.32 -7.55 -0.78
N LEU A 42 -9.19 -7.96 -0.21
CA LEU A 42 -8.65 -9.32 -0.29
C LEU A 42 -9.43 -10.33 0.55
N ILE A 43 -9.76 -9.96 1.80
CA ILE A 43 -10.45 -10.82 2.77
C ILE A 43 -11.73 -10.12 3.20
N ARG A 44 -12.88 -10.72 2.90
CA ARG A 44 -14.22 -10.19 3.25
C ARG A 44 -14.98 -11.08 4.21
N ARG A 45 -14.60 -12.36 4.30
CA ARG A 45 -15.19 -13.40 5.15
C ARG A 45 -14.11 -14.26 5.79
N ALA A 46 -14.48 -15.01 6.83
CA ALA A 46 -13.53 -15.80 7.62
C ALA A 46 -12.86 -16.94 6.83
N ASP A 47 -13.51 -17.39 5.76
CA ASP A 47 -13.07 -18.46 4.87
C ASP A 47 -12.38 -17.96 3.59
N ASP A 48 -12.31 -16.63 3.39
CA ASP A 48 -11.59 -16.08 2.25
C ASP A 48 -10.08 -16.33 2.40
N LYS A 49 -9.44 -16.71 1.30
CA LYS A 49 -8.00 -16.90 1.17
C LYS A 49 -7.50 -16.06 0.01
N GLY A 50 -6.36 -15.38 0.19
CA GLY A 50 -5.81 -14.55 -0.87
C GLY A 50 -4.39 -14.06 -0.60
N VAL A 51 -3.74 -13.57 -1.65
CA VAL A 51 -2.37 -13.04 -1.61
C VAL A 51 -2.39 -11.57 -2.03
N PHE A 52 -1.71 -10.71 -1.25
CA PHE A 52 -1.53 -9.30 -1.58
C PHE A 52 -0.11 -9.09 -2.12
N VAL A 53 0.03 -8.74 -3.41
CA VAL A 53 1.33 -8.47 -4.05
C VAL A 53 1.43 -6.99 -4.41
N MET A 54 2.55 -6.35 -4.05
CA MET A 54 2.85 -4.98 -4.46
C MET A 54 4.09 -4.95 -5.36
N LEU A 55 3.87 -4.59 -6.64
CA LEU A 55 4.92 -4.47 -7.65
C LEU A 55 5.48 -3.05 -7.65
N ASP A 56 6.37 -2.74 -6.69
CA ASP A 56 7.03 -1.44 -6.61
C ASP A 56 8.40 -1.57 -5.92
N ALA A 57 9.49 -1.49 -6.70
CA ALA A 57 10.86 -1.58 -6.20
C ALA A 57 11.24 -0.39 -5.29
N ALA A 58 10.60 0.77 -5.50
CA ALA A 58 10.85 1.98 -4.73
C ALA A 58 9.86 2.15 -3.57
N CYS A 59 9.07 1.11 -3.24
CA CYS A 59 8.04 1.22 -2.23
C CYS A 59 8.65 1.53 -0.84
N PRO A 60 8.33 2.70 -0.26
CA PRO A 60 8.88 3.06 1.02
C PRO A 60 8.17 2.34 2.16
N THR A 61 8.94 1.84 3.12
CA THR A 61 8.44 1.01 4.24
C THR A 61 7.32 1.67 5.04
N ARG A 62 7.34 3.00 5.15
CA ARG A 62 6.28 3.80 5.80
C ARG A 62 4.89 3.62 5.21
N LEU A 63 4.74 3.15 3.97
CA LEU A 63 3.42 2.85 3.39
C LEU A 63 2.80 1.58 3.97
N PHE A 64 3.62 0.64 4.45
CA PHE A 64 3.14 -0.61 5.05
C PHE A 64 2.47 -0.40 6.40
N ALA A 65 2.63 0.77 7.04
CA ALA A 65 1.83 1.15 8.20
C ALA A 65 0.32 1.26 7.89
N GLY A 66 -0.10 1.17 6.62
CA GLY A 66 -1.50 1.03 6.23
C GLY A 66 -2.01 -0.42 6.21
N LEU A 67 -1.17 -1.43 6.42
CA LEU A 67 -1.57 -2.84 6.49
C LEU A 67 -2.05 -3.20 7.91
N PRO A 68 -2.86 -4.26 8.07
CA PRO A 68 -3.29 -4.71 9.39
C PRO A 68 -2.10 -5.09 10.30
N PRO A 69 -2.25 -4.93 11.63
CA PRO A 69 -1.25 -5.43 12.57
C PRO A 69 -0.97 -6.92 12.36
N GLY A 70 0.31 -7.29 12.34
CA GLY A 70 0.74 -8.68 12.13
C GLY A 70 0.85 -9.11 10.67
N ALA A 71 0.49 -8.26 9.69
CA ALA A 71 0.78 -8.53 8.29
C ALA A 71 2.30 -8.49 8.05
N GLU A 72 2.89 -9.65 7.75
CA GLU A 72 4.31 -9.76 7.41
C GLU A 72 4.60 -9.16 6.03
N VAL A 73 5.61 -8.30 5.94
CA VAL A 73 6.06 -7.72 4.67
C VAL A 73 7.30 -8.46 4.19
N GLN A 74 7.13 -9.26 3.14
CA GLN A 74 8.22 -10.01 2.52
C GLN A 74 8.73 -9.26 1.27
N ARG A 75 10.03 -8.99 1.21
CA ARG A 75 10.70 -8.40 0.04
C ARG A 75 11.40 -9.51 -0.73
N MET A 76 11.01 -9.70 -1.98
CA MET A 76 11.48 -10.80 -2.81
C MET A 76 11.43 -10.43 -4.28
N THR A 77 12.03 -11.27 -5.11
CA THR A 77 11.97 -11.18 -6.57
C THR A 77 10.59 -11.58 -7.09
N LEU A 78 10.30 -11.23 -8.35
CA LEU A 78 9.05 -11.62 -8.98
C LEU A 78 8.92 -13.15 -9.13
N VAL A 79 10.03 -13.86 -9.36
CA VAL A 79 10.04 -15.31 -9.51
C VAL A 79 9.64 -15.99 -8.20
N GLU A 80 10.27 -15.61 -7.09
CA GLU A 80 9.92 -16.13 -5.75
C GLU A 80 8.45 -15.85 -5.40
N ALA A 81 7.95 -14.66 -5.73
CA ALA A 81 6.55 -14.31 -5.50
C ALA A 81 5.58 -15.20 -6.28
N ILE A 82 5.92 -15.57 -7.52
CA ILE A 82 5.12 -16.49 -8.36
C ILE A 82 5.07 -17.87 -7.72
N GLU A 83 6.23 -18.42 -7.33
CA GLU A 83 6.35 -19.76 -6.74
C GLU A 83 5.58 -19.86 -5.41
N LEU A 84 5.79 -18.90 -4.50
CA LEU A 84 5.10 -18.87 -3.20
C LEU A 84 3.60 -18.67 -3.34
N THR A 85 3.16 -17.78 -4.25
CA THR A 85 1.72 -17.58 -4.52
C THR A 85 1.09 -18.85 -5.07
N GLY A 86 1.76 -19.54 -5.99
CA GLY A 86 1.30 -20.82 -6.53
C GLY A 86 1.15 -21.88 -5.44
N GLY A 87 2.17 -22.07 -4.61
CA GLY A 87 2.12 -23.03 -3.51
C GLY A 87 1.03 -22.71 -2.48
N PHE A 88 0.87 -21.43 -2.13
CA PHE A 88 -0.17 -20.99 -1.21
C PHE A 88 -1.57 -21.23 -1.76
N LEU A 89 -1.85 -21.00 -3.04
CA LEU A 89 -3.20 -21.14 -3.60
C LEU A 89 -3.58 -22.58 -3.97
N GLN A 90 -2.62 -23.50 -4.07
CA GLN A 90 -2.87 -24.91 -4.34
C GLN A 90 -3.24 -25.73 -3.08
N THR A 91 -3.04 -25.17 -1.88
CA THR A 91 -3.48 -25.74 -0.60
C THR A 91 -4.91 -25.40 -0.28
#